data_AF-A0A1W0WA69-F1
#
_entry.id   AF-A0A1W0WA69-F1
#
_cell.length_a   1.000
_cell.length_b   1.000
_cell.length_c   1.000
_cell.angle_alpha   90.00
_cell.angle_beta   90.00
_cell.angle_gamma   90.00
#
_symmetry.space_group_name_H-M   'P 1'
#
loop_
_entity.id
_entity.type
_entity.pdbx_description
1 polymer ?
#
loop_
_entity_poly.entity_id
_entity_poly.type
_entity_poly.pdbx_seq_one_letter_code
_entity_poly.pdbx_strand_id
1 'polypeptide(L)'
;MLPRGILFIGTAGRCTFVLVGAVLLAGICLIHATTRYYGTYVSFGTGDTMIYTLRTHLGPQISERKWHAECLDGEAVVGVINWVNDYQNIDAIWCKYIFAYKPPTQGMYPFYPNCHVRNYTNQWYCFDPKNIKLTVDTFITGFWDNEQNFFMSRPGIDNINPIKCCKPPPGYYIDYTSCYYQPTHDQYWEFYDSLTHNLVVCASGFVVTGLAKKFGPIVRVNDNPTEWHIDWLQCCRVGYSGQRTIDPARRLPSNTTLPPKPFSFG
;
A
#
# COMPACT_ATOMS: atom_id res chain seq x y z
N MET A 1 -58.33 -15.81 21.01
CA MET A 1 -57.80 -16.49 22.22
C MET A 1 -56.71 -17.46 21.76
N LEU A 2 -55.44 -17.16 22.03
CA LEU A 2 -54.30 -18.04 21.75
C LEU A 2 -53.75 -18.55 23.09
N PRO A 3 -53.48 -19.86 23.24
CA PRO A 3 -53.06 -20.42 24.52
C PRO A 3 -51.59 -20.07 24.78
N ARG A 4 -51.34 -19.47 25.95
CA ARG A 4 -49.98 -19.30 26.48
C ARG A 4 -49.47 -20.64 27.00
N GLY A 5 -48.82 -21.42 26.15
CA GLY A 5 -48.04 -22.59 26.56
C GLY A 5 -46.69 -22.13 27.13
N ILE A 6 -46.54 -22.15 28.46
CA ILE A 6 -45.26 -21.87 29.13
C ILE A 6 -44.40 -23.13 29.02
N LEU A 7 -43.39 -23.08 28.15
CA LEU A 7 -42.42 -24.16 27.99
C LEU A 7 -41.44 -24.15 29.19
N PHE A 8 -41.66 -25.04 30.15
CA PHE A 8 -40.73 -25.26 31.26
C PHE A 8 -39.53 -26.07 30.76
N ILE A 9 -38.47 -25.37 30.35
CA ILE A 9 -37.16 -25.98 30.12
C ILE A 9 -36.55 -26.30 31.49
N GLY A 10 -36.48 -27.59 31.83
CA GLY A 10 -35.87 -28.08 33.07
C GLY A 10 -34.45 -27.54 33.27
N THR A 11 -34.07 -27.31 34.52
CA THR A 11 -32.79 -26.70 34.93
C THR A 11 -31.56 -27.41 34.37
N ALA A 12 -31.61 -28.73 34.18
CA ALA A 12 -30.54 -29.51 33.55
C ALA A 12 -30.29 -29.11 32.08
N GLY A 13 -31.34 -28.77 31.33
CA GLY A 13 -31.21 -28.33 29.94
C GLY A 13 -30.52 -26.97 29.81
N ARG A 14 -30.72 -26.07 30.79
CA ARG A 14 -30.14 -24.72 30.75
C ARG A 14 -28.61 -24.74 30.76
N CYS A 15 -27.98 -25.57 31.58
CA CYS A 15 -26.51 -25.66 31.61
C CYS A 15 -25.94 -26.19 30.29
N THR A 16 -26.57 -27.19 29.67
CA THR A 16 -26.11 -27.74 28.38
C THR A 16 -26.23 -26.69 27.26
N PHE A 17 -27.32 -25.92 27.21
CA PHE A 17 -27.47 -24.86 26.21
C PHE A 17 -26.45 -23.73 26.38
N VAL A 18 -26.15 -23.32 27.62
CA VAL A 18 -25.13 -22.29 27.86
C VAL A 18 -23.74 -22.79 27.45
N LEU A 19 -23.40 -24.04 27.78
CA LEU A 19 -22.10 -24.61 27.42
C LEU A 19 -21.95 -24.74 25.90
N VAL A 20 -22.96 -25.27 25.20
CA VAL A 20 -22.94 -25.41 23.74
C VAL A 20 -22.87 -24.04 23.06
N GLY A 21 -23.63 -23.05 23.55
CA GLY A 21 -23.58 -21.68 23.06
C GLY A 21 -22.20 -21.04 23.22
N ALA A 22 -21.57 -21.21 24.38
CA ALA A 22 -20.23 -20.68 24.64
C ALA A 22 -19.15 -21.33 23.75
N VAL A 23 -19.22 -22.65 23.55
CA VAL A 23 -18.30 -23.39 22.67
C VAL A 23 -18.47 -22.95 21.21
N LEU A 24 -19.71 -22.79 20.73
CA LEU A 24 -19.97 -22.31 19.37
C LEU A 24 -19.47 -20.87 19.18
N LEU A 25 -19.70 -19.99 20.16
CA LEU A 25 -19.22 -18.61 20.08
C LEU A 25 -17.68 -18.56 20.03
N ALA A 26 -17.01 -19.32 20.89
CA ALA A 26 -15.54 -19.43 20.88
C ALA A 26 -15.03 -20.00 19.55
N GLY A 27 -15.68 -21.03 19.01
CA GLY A 27 -15.36 -21.62 17.71
C GLY A 27 -15.51 -20.63 16.56
N ILE A 28 -16.61 -19.87 16.50
CA ILE A 28 -16.85 -18.85 15.47
C ILE A 28 -15.79 -17.75 15.55
N CYS A 29 -15.43 -17.30 16.75
CA CYS A 29 -14.38 -16.29 16.94
C CYS A 29 -13.02 -16.78 16.45
N LEU A 30 -12.64 -18.03 16.76
CA LEU A 30 -11.38 -18.62 16.30
C LEU A 30 -11.33 -18.76 14.78
N ILE A 31 -12.41 -19.26 14.17
CA ILE A 31 -12.51 -19.42 12.71
C ILE A 31 -12.45 -18.06 12.01
N HIS A 32 -13.15 -17.04 12.52
CA HIS A 32 -13.11 -15.69 11.93
C HIS A 32 -11.73 -15.04 12.07
N ALA A 33 -11.01 -15.30 13.17
CA ALA A 33 -9.65 -14.77 13.34
C ALA A 33 -8.66 -15.42 12.36
N THR A 34 -8.73 -16.74 12.18
CA THR A 34 -7.80 -17.46 11.30
C THR A 34 -8.08 -17.22 9.82
N THR A 35 -9.34 -17.29 9.38
CA THR A 35 -9.72 -17.01 7.98
C THR A 35 -9.32 -15.60 7.54
N ARG A 36 -9.38 -14.61 8.44
CA ARG A 36 -8.95 -13.24 8.15
C ARG A 36 -7.46 -13.10 7.92
N TYR A 37 -6.62 -13.84 8.66
CA TYR A 37 -5.17 -13.80 8.45
C TYR A 37 -4.77 -14.38 7.08
N TYR A 38 -5.40 -15.47 6.68
CA TYR A 38 -5.16 -16.08 5.37
C TYR A 38 -5.79 -15.30 4.21
N GLY A 39 -6.80 -14.47 4.49
CA GLY A 39 -7.43 -13.60 3.50
C GLY A 39 -6.65 -12.32 3.19
N THR A 40 -5.62 -11.97 3.97
CA THR A 40 -4.83 -10.74 3.76
C THR A 40 -3.99 -10.79 2.48
N TYR A 41 -3.38 -11.93 2.19
CA TYR A 41 -2.47 -12.10 1.06
C TYR A 41 -3.12 -13.01 0.02
N VAL A 42 -3.30 -12.50 -1.19
CA VAL A 42 -3.73 -13.29 -2.34
C VAL A 42 -2.59 -13.34 -3.33
N SER A 43 -1.92 -14.49 -3.39
CA SER A 43 -0.85 -14.74 -4.35
C SER A 43 -1.39 -15.44 -5.59
N PHE A 44 -0.97 -14.97 -6.75
CA PHE A 44 -1.33 -15.52 -8.05
C PHE A 44 -0.18 -16.37 -8.60
N GLY A 45 -0.52 -17.35 -9.45
CA GLY A 45 0.47 -18.22 -10.10
C GLY A 45 1.47 -17.49 -11.01
N THR A 46 1.23 -16.21 -11.31
CA THR A 46 2.14 -15.30 -12.04
C THR A 46 3.28 -14.74 -11.19
N GLY A 47 3.28 -15.00 -9.88
CA GLY A 47 4.22 -14.39 -8.93
C GLY A 47 3.82 -12.97 -8.50
N ASP A 48 2.56 -12.61 -8.72
CA ASP A 48 1.95 -11.40 -8.21
C ASP A 48 1.30 -11.69 -6.84
N THR A 49 1.35 -10.75 -5.91
CA THR A 49 0.72 -10.85 -4.60
C THR A 49 -0.09 -9.59 -4.31
N MET A 50 -1.39 -9.74 -4.09
CA MET A 50 -2.23 -8.66 -3.56
C MET A 50 -2.25 -8.72 -2.04
N ILE A 51 -2.07 -7.56 -1.41
CA ILE A 51 -2.18 -7.41 0.05
C ILE A 51 -3.38 -6.53 0.33
N TYR A 52 -4.44 -7.10 0.91
CA TYR A 52 -5.57 -6.30 1.39
C TYR A 52 -5.16 -5.50 2.62
N THR A 53 -5.46 -4.21 2.59
CA THR A 53 -5.04 -3.26 3.63
C THR A 53 -5.98 -3.25 4.84
N LEU A 54 -7.21 -3.72 4.66
CA LEU A 54 -8.21 -3.75 5.72
C LEU A 54 -7.68 -4.60 6.89
N ARG A 55 -7.48 -3.94 8.02
CA ARG A 55 -6.91 -4.49 9.27
C ARG A 55 -5.40 -4.79 9.23
N THR A 56 -4.67 -4.55 8.14
CA THR A 56 -3.18 -4.66 8.13
C THR A 56 -2.52 -3.36 8.57
N HIS A 57 -2.96 -2.88 9.73
CA HIS A 57 -2.58 -1.61 10.33
C HIS A 57 -1.73 -1.83 11.58
N LEU A 58 -1.20 -0.76 12.13
CA LEU A 58 -0.34 -0.73 13.31
C LEU A 58 1.02 -1.41 13.10
N GLY A 59 1.76 -1.50 14.20
CA GLY A 59 3.12 -2.02 14.23
C GLY A 59 4.18 -0.93 14.27
N PRO A 60 5.45 -1.32 14.36
CA PRO A 60 6.56 -0.37 14.44
C PRO A 60 6.71 0.44 13.14
N GLN A 61 6.72 1.76 13.25
CA GLN A 61 6.95 2.68 12.11
C GLN A 61 8.43 2.73 11.64
N ILE A 62 9.33 1.94 12.24
CA ILE A 62 10.74 1.93 11.86
C ILE A 62 10.98 1.05 10.63
N SER A 63 12.00 1.40 9.84
CA SER A 63 12.27 0.75 8.55
C SER A 63 12.79 -0.69 8.70
N GLU A 64 13.43 -0.98 9.84
CA GLU A 64 14.12 -2.22 10.18
C GLU A 64 13.16 -3.30 10.70
N ARG A 65 11.84 -3.07 10.64
CA ARG A 65 10.81 -4.05 11.03
C ARG A 65 9.80 -4.26 9.92
N LYS A 66 9.41 -5.52 9.70
CA LYS A 66 8.37 -5.88 8.73
C LYS A 66 7.04 -5.22 9.09
N TRP A 67 6.40 -4.61 8.10
CA TRP A 67 5.03 -4.09 8.23
C TRP A 67 4.02 -5.14 7.76
N HIS A 68 2.78 -5.01 8.23
CA HIS A 68 1.70 -5.90 7.80
C HIS A 68 1.38 -5.72 6.31
N ALA A 69 1.36 -4.48 5.82
CA ALA A 69 1.16 -4.15 4.42
C ALA A 69 2.51 -3.90 3.71
N GLU A 70 3.32 -4.95 3.55
CA GLU A 70 4.63 -4.89 2.89
C GLU A 70 4.81 -6.07 1.94
N CYS A 71 5.29 -5.79 0.73
CA CYS A 71 5.63 -6.78 -0.28
C CYS A 71 6.74 -7.72 0.21
N LEU A 72 6.74 -8.94 -0.32
CA LEU A 72 7.65 -9.99 0.13
C LEU A 72 9.04 -9.87 -0.52
N ASP A 73 9.89 -10.84 -0.22
CA ASP A 73 11.24 -10.90 -0.73
C ASP A 73 11.29 -10.95 -2.27
N GLY A 74 11.97 -9.97 -2.88
CA GLY A 74 12.07 -9.84 -4.34
C GLY A 74 10.83 -9.23 -5.00
N GLU A 75 9.80 -8.90 -4.22
CA GLU A 75 8.62 -8.17 -4.69
C GLU A 75 8.71 -6.66 -4.43
N ALA A 76 8.09 -5.87 -5.30
CA ALA A 76 7.95 -4.43 -5.15
C ALA A 76 6.48 -4.03 -5.33
N VAL A 77 6.09 -2.88 -4.76
CA VAL A 77 4.78 -2.30 -5.05
C VAL A 77 4.78 -1.84 -6.50
N VAL A 78 3.81 -2.33 -7.27
CA VAL A 78 3.59 -1.93 -8.66
C VAL A 78 2.24 -1.27 -8.86
N GLY A 79 1.32 -1.34 -7.89
CA GLY A 79 0.03 -0.70 -8.00
C GLY A 79 -0.72 -0.62 -6.67
N VAL A 80 -1.82 0.13 -6.70
CA VAL A 80 -2.79 0.22 -5.60
C VAL A 80 -4.18 0.01 -6.16
N ILE A 81 -5.08 -0.46 -5.30
CA ILE A 81 -6.49 -0.64 -5.62
C ILE A 81 -7.31 0.10 -4.60
N ASN A 82 -8.32 0.79 -5.10
CA ASN A 82 -9.48 1.21 -4.35
C ASN A 82 -10.71 0.51 -4.94
N TRP A 83 -11.56 -0.03 -4.07
CA TRP A 83 -12.84 -0.52 -4.51
C TRP A 83 -13.82 0.65 -4.53
N VAL A 84 -14.27 1.16 -3.39
CA VAL A 84 -15.56 1.90 -3.36
C VAL A 84 -15.43 3.42 -3.20
N ASN A 85 -14.28 3.93 -2.78
CA ASN A 85 -14.16 5.30 -2.27
C ASN A 85 -13.22 6.17 -3.11
N ASP A 86 -13.21 6.08 -4.44
CA ASP A 86 -12.52 7.06 -5.31
C ASP A 86 -11.06 7.33 -4.93
N TYR A 87 -10.33 6.30 -4.51
CA TYR A 87 -8.95 6.43 -3.99
C TYR A 87 -8.80 7.36 -2.76
N GLN A 88 -9.85 7.52 -1.95
CA GLN A 88 -9.82 8.09 -0.59
C GLN A 88 -9.25 7.11 0.43
N ASN A 89 -9.17 5.82 0.09
CA ASN A 89 -8.44 4.80 0.84
C ASN A 89 -7.62 3.89 -0.11
N ILE A 90 -6.63 3.19 0.43
CA ILE A 90 -5.99 2.08 -0.29
C ILE A 90 -6.65 0.83 0.25
N ASP A 91 -7.35 0.05 -0.57
CA ASP A 91 -8.00 -1.21 -0.15
C ASP A 91 -7.10 -2.43 -0.36
N ALA A 92 -6.27 -2.38 -1.40
CA ALA A 92 -5.24 -3.38 -1.62
C ALA A 92 -3.99 -2.77 -2.26
N ILE A 93 -2.85 -3.39 -2.00
CA ILE A 93 -1.57 -3.09 -2.61
C ILE A 93 -1.24 -4.25 -3.55
N TRP A 94 -0.83 -3.93 -4.78
CA TRP A 94 -0.38 -4.93 -5.74
C TRP A 94 1.14 -5.03 -5.69
N CYS A 95 1.64 -6.16 -5.21
CA CYS A 95 3.04 -6.52 -5.20
C CYS A 95 3.35 -7.44 -6.37
N LYS A 96 4.52 -7.26 -6.98
CA LYS A 96 4.99 -8.10 -8.08
C LYS A 96 6.43 -8.47 -7.87
N TYR A 97 6.80 -9.70 -8.22
CA TYR A 97 8.19 -10.13 -8.24
C TYR A 97 8.95 -9.44 -9.39
N ILE A 98 9.84 -8.51 -9.04
CA ILE A 98 10.57 -7.65 -9.99
C ILE A 98 12.07 -8.01 -10.05
N PHE A 99 12.62 -8.57 -8.99
CA PHE A 99 14.06 -8.77 -8.85
C PHE A 99 14.48 -10.23 -9.05
N ALA A 100 14.39 -10.74 -10.28
CA ALA A 100 14.63 -12.16 -10.61
C ALA A 100 16.01 -12.72 -10.21
N TYR A 101 17.06 -11.91 -10.32
CA TYR A 101 18.44 -12.25 -9.92
C TYR A 101 18.76 -11.95 -8.45
N LYS A 102 17.78 -11.53 -7.64
CA LYS A 102 18.00 -11.32 -6.21
C LYS A 102 18.18 -12.68 -5.53
N PRO A 103 19.24 -12.89 -4.72
CA PRO A 103 19.35 -14.09 -3.92
C PRO A 103 18.23 -14.13 -2.86
N PRO A 104 17.66 -15.31 -2.58
CA PRO A 104 16.62 -15.44 -1.56
C PRO A 104 17.17 -15.07 -0.18
N THR A 105 16.41 -14.33 0.62
CA THR A 105 16.82 -13.96 1.98
C THR A 105 16.63 -15.08 2.99
N GLN A 106 16.10 -16.23 2.56
CA GLN A 106 15.78 -17.37 3.44
C GLN A 106 14.86 -16.98 4.60
N GLY A 107 13.95 -16.02 4.37
CA GLY A 107 13.04 -15.53 5.39
C GLY A 107 13.66 -14.55 6.39
N MET A 108 14.94 -14.18 6.21
CA MET A 108 15.56 -13.14 7.03
C MET A 108 15.07 -11.75 6.58
N TYR A 109 14.68 -10.94 7.56
CA TYR A 109 14.28 -9.55 7.40
C TYR A 109 15.42 -8.63 7.87
N PRO A 110 15.68 -7.47 7.24
CA PRO A 110 14.96 -6.86 6.10
C PRO A 110 15.20 -7.57 4.77
N PHE A 111 14.19 -7.59 3.90
CA PHE A 111 14.28 -8.22 2.58
C PHE A 111 15.20 -7.45 1.62
N TYR A 112 15.30 -6.13 1.82
CA TYR A 112 16.06 -5.21 1.00
C TYR A 112 17.14 -4.49 1.81
N PRO A 113 18.26 -4.10 1.16
CA PRO A 113 19.26 -3.28 1.82
C PRO A 113 18.71 -1.87 2.05
N ASN A 114 19.10 -1.23 3.16
CA ASN A 114 18.87 0.18 3.46
C ASN A 114 17.45 0.68 3.11
N CYS A 115 16.53 0.50 4.05
CA CYS A 115 15.21 1.10 3.95
C CYS A 115 15.15 2.41 4.74
N HIS A 116 14.21 3.26 4.37
CA HIS A 116 13.85 4.46 5.10
C HIS A 116 12.35 4.67 4.99
N VAL A 117 11.82 5.52 5.87
CA VAL A 117 10.38 5.81 5.94
C VAL A 117 10.14 7.24 5.50
N ARG A 118 9.11 7.44 4.69
CA ARG A 118 8.67 8.75 4.21
C ARG A 118 7.20 8.90 4.51
N ASN A 119 6.79 10.12 4.81
CA ASN A 119 5.37 10.43 4.93
C ASN A 119 4.85 10.92 3.59
N TYR A 120 4.05 10.13 2.88
CA TYR A 120 3.62 10.52 1.54
C TYR A 120 2.59 11.66 1.54
N THR A 121 2.09 12.11 2.69
CA THR A 121 1.26 13.32 2.77
C THR A 121 2.04 14.58 2.36
N ASN A 122 3.33 14.67 2.72
CA ASN A 122 4.19 15.82 2.40
C ASN A 122 5.49 15.46 1.67
N GLN A 123 5.82 14.17 1.56
CA GLN A 123 7.00 13.63 0.90
C GLN A 123 6.57 12.60 -0.15
N TRP A 124 6.07 13.09 -1.29
CA TRP A 124 5.47 12.27 -2.34
C TRP A 124 6.42 11.25 -2.99
N TYR A 125 7.73 11.41 -2.82
CA TYR A 125 8.74 10.59 -3.46
C TYR A 125 9.61 9.87 -2.42
N CYS A 126 9.98 8.63 -2.73
CA CYS A 126 10.99 7.90 -1.97
C CYS A 126 12.36 8.59 -2.05
N PHE A 127 12.66 9.20 -3.19
CA PHE A 127 13.85 10.00 -3.41
C PHE A 127 13.83 11.30 -2.60
N ASP A 128 14.94 11.61 -1.94
CA ASP A 128 15.16 12.86 -1.21
C ASP A 128 16.43 13.55 -1.74
N PRO A 129 16.31 14.74 -2.38
CA PRO A 129 17.46 15.45 -2.91
C PRO A 129 18.45 15.91 -1.82
N LYS A 130 18.03 16.00 -0.55
CA LYS A 130 18.96 16.32 0.56
C LYS A 130 19.79 15.10 0.98
N ASN A 131 19.29 13.89 0.72
CA ASN A 131 19.87 12.63 1.16
C ASN A 131 20.07 11.67 0.00
N ILE A 132 20.65 12.15 -1.11
CA ILE A 132 20.80 11.40 -2.38
C ILE A 132 21.46 10.05 -2.14
N LYS A 133 22.56 10.00 -1.38
CA LYS A 133 23.31 8.76 -1.14
C LYS A 133 22.44 7.67 -0.50
N LEU A 134 21.46 8.03 0.33
CA LEU A 134 20.58 7.10 1.02
C LEU A 134 19.32 6.78 0.22
N THR A 135 18.81 7.73 -0.57
CA THR A 135 17.47 7.64 -1.17
C THR A 135 17.48 7.44 -2.69
N VAL A 136 18.63 7.52 -3.35
CA VAL A 136 18.77 7.15 -4.75
C VAL A 136 18.45 5.67 -4.94
N ASP A 137 17.79 5.37 -6.06
CA ASP A 137 17.31 4.04 -6.45
C ASP A 137 16.27 3.44 -5.49
N THR A 138 15.61 4.23 -4.65
CA THR A 138 14.61 3.70 -3.73
C THR A 138 13.20 3.64 -4.32
N PHE A 139 12.46 2.60 -3.94
CA PHE A 139 11.10 2.32 -4.38
C PHE A 139 10.23 1.89 -3.19
N ILE A 140 8.91 1.97 -3.35
CA ILE A 140 7.95 1.64 -2.30
C ILE A 140 7.87 0.12 -2.14
N THR A 141 8.04 -0.37 -0.92
CA THR A 141 7.85 -1.78 -0.57
C THR A 141 6.65 -2.01 0.33
N GLY A 142 6.18 -0.99 1.04
CA GLY A 142 5.06 -1.14 1.96
C GLY A 142 4.44 0.16 2.41
N PHE A 143 3.26 0.01 3.00
CA PHE A 143 2.46 1.08 3.55
C PHE A 143 2.20 0.80 5.03
N TRP A 144 2.06 1.85 5.80
CA TRP A 144 1.66 1.78 7.19
C TRP A 144 0.50 2.74 7.44
N ASP A 145 -0.38 2.35 8.34
CA ASP A 145 -1.42 3.20 8.90
C ASP A 145 -1.65 2.78 10.36
N ASN A 146 -2.12 3.68 11.21
CA ASN A 146 -2.63 3.34 12.54
C ASN A 146 -4.15 3.13 12.56
N GLU A 147 -4.83 3.41 11.44
CA GLU A 147 -6.27 3.19 11.29
C GLU A 147 -6.58 1.83 10.68
N GLN A 148 -7.76 1.28 11.02
CA GLN A 148 -8.19 -0.03 10.55
C GLN A 148 -8.35 -0.10 9.02
N ASN A 149 -8.62 1.04 8.39
CA ASN A 149 -8.72 1.21 6.95
C ASN A 149 -7.67 2.26 6.56
N PHE A 150 -6.93 2.05 5.47
CA PHE A 150 -5.85 2.96 5.04
C PHE A 150 -6.44 4.25 4.47
N PHE A 151 -7.07 5.02 5.34
CA PHE A 151 -7.92 6.14 4.99
C PHE A 151 -7.06 7.38 4.81
N MET A 152 -7.18 7.99 3.65
CA MET A 152 -6.41 9.17 3.26
C MET A 152 -7.26 10.42 3.35
N SER A 153 -8.59 10.34 3.27
CA SER A 153 -9.46 11.52 3.31
C SER A 153 -9.57 12.12 4.73
N ARG A 154 -8.48 12.75 5.19
CA ARG A 154 -8.36 13.39 6.48
C ARG A 154 -8.00 14.87 6.32
N PRO A 155 -8.69 15.80 7.00
CA PRO A 155 -8.35 17.22 6.91
C PRO A 155 -6.95 17.50 7.49
N GLY A 156 -6.10 18.18 6.72
CA GLY A 156 -4.76 18.60 7.13
C GLY A 156 -3.61 17.71 6.67
N ILE A 157 -2.40 18.11 7.03
CA ILE A 157 -1.16 17.34 6.82
C ILE A 157 -0.91 16.54 8.09
N ASP A 158 -1.08 15.23 8.03
CA ASP A 158 -0.78 14.31 9.13
C ASP A 158 0.49 13.47 8.85
N ASN A 159 0.99 12.78 9.87
CA ASN A 159 2.11 11.83 9.79
C ASN A 159 1.65 10.36 9.90
N ILE A 160 0.40 10.09 9.53
CA ILE A 160 -0.25 8.84 9.87
C ILE A 160 -0.14 7.81 8.76
N ASN A 161 0.20 8.24 7.54
CA ASN A 161 0.43 7.36 6.42
C ASN A 161 1.89 7.35 5.95
N PRO A 162 2.82 6.70 6.67
CA PRO A 162 4.15 6.45 6.17
C PRO A 162 4.15 5.38 5.08
N ILE A 163 5.02 5.58 4.10
CA ILE A 163 5.46 4.57 3.14
C ILE A 163 6.88 4.14 3.48
N LYS A 164 7.15 2.85 3.28
CA LYS A 164 8.49 2.29 3.38
C LYS A 164 9.12 2.29 2.00
N CYS A 165 10.28 2.92 1.92
CA CYS A 165 11.09 3.02 0.73
C CYS A 165 12.37 2.22 0.95
N CYS A 166 12.71 1.31 0.05
CA CYS A 166 13.90 0.49 0.17
C CYS A 166 14.78 0.59 -1.07
N LYS A 167 16.08 0.35 -0.92
CA LYS A 167 16.98 0.25 -2.07
C LYS A 167 16.81 -1.10 -2.78
N PRO A 168 17.11 -1.15 -4.08
CA PRO A 168 17.04 -2.39 -4.81
C PRO A 168 18.26 -3.25 -4.43
N PRO A 169 18.17 -4.57 -4.65
CA PRO A 169 19.31 -5.46 -4.39
C PRO A 169 20.50 -5.11 -5.30
N PRO A 170 21.73 -5.52 -4.93
CA PRO A 170 22.92 -5.22 -5.72
C PRO A 170 22.78 -5.62 -7.19
N GLY A 171 23.19 -4.72 -8.08
CA GLY A 171 23.10 -4.90 -9.53
C GLY A 171 21.81 -4.36 -10.17
N TYR A 172 20.80 -3.99 -9.38
CA TYR A 172 19.60 -3.32 -9.86
C TYR A 172 19.66 -1.82 -9.66
N TYR A 173 18.88 -1.09 -10.46
CA TYR A 173 18.74 0.35 -10.37
C TYR A 173 17.35 0.82 -10.79
N ILE A 174 17.01 2.05 -10.39
CA ILE A 174 15.81 2.73 -10.87
C ILE A 174 16.22 3.65 -12.01
N ASP A 175 15.65 3.43 -13.19
CA ASP A 175 15.86 4.30 -14.34
C ASP A 175 14.92 5.51 -14.27
N TYR A 176 15.42 6.59 -13.68
CA TYR A 176 14.66 7.82 -13.53
C TYR A 176 14.33 8.52 -14.87
N THR A 177 15.03 8.17 -15.96
CA THR A 177 14.75 8.74 -17.29
C THR A 177 13.54 8.12 -17.96
N SER A 178 13.16 6.92 -17.52
CA SER A 178 12.01 6.18 -18.01
C SER A 178 10.77 6.34 -17.13
N CYS A 179 10.77 7.22 -16.13
CA CYS A 179 9.61 7.36 -15.24
C CYS A 179 8.41 7.98 -15.96
N TYR A 180 7.21 7.55 -15.56
CA TYR A 180 5.95 8.17 -15.94
C TYR A 180 5.00 8.22 -14.74
N TYR A 181 3.94 9.01 -14.86
CA TYR A 181 2.90 9.12 -13.85
C TYR A 181 1.67 8.35 -14.29
N GLN A 182 1.17 7.46 -13.42
CA GLN A 182 -0.07 6.74 -13.62
C GLN A 182 -1.18 7.45 -12.81
N PRO A 183 -2.10 8.18 -13.45
CA PRO A 183 -3.20 8.82 -12.74
C PRO A 183 -4.20 7.79 -12.20
N THR A 184 -4.86 8.13 -11.10
CA THR A 184 -5.97 7.37 -10.49
C THR A 184 -7.35 7.85 -10.95
N HIS A 185 -7.36 8.80 -11.89
CA HIS A 185 -8.55 9.39 -12.47
C HIS A 185 -8.42 9.42 -13.99
N ASP A 186 -9.55 9.61 -14.66
CA ASP A 186 -9.62 9.75 -16.11
C ASP A 186 -9.39 11.20 -16.57
N GLN A 187 -9.58 11.46 -17.87
CA GLN A 187 -9.42 12.80 -18.46
C GLN A 187 -10.49 13.82 -18.01
N TYR A 188 -11.61 13.35 -17.45
CA TYR A 188 -12.71 14.17 -16.92
C TYR A 188 -12.58 14.43 -15.42
N TRP A 189 -11.46 14.01 -14.80
CA TRP A 189 -11.22 14.08 -13.36
C TRP A 189 -12.17 13.22 -12.53
N GLU A 190 -12.74 12.18 -13.14
CA GLU A 190 -13.47 11.16 -12.41
C GLU A 190 -12.46 10.11 -11.92
N PHE A 191 -12.39 9.95 -10.60
CA PHE A 191 -11.56 8.89 -10.02
C PHE A 191 -12.09 7.54 -10.44
N TYR A 192 -11.18 6.60 -10.69
CA TYR A 192 -11.60 5.26 -11.03
C TYR A 192 -12.27 4.60 -9.82
N ASP A 193 -13.52 4.14 -9.99
CA ASP A 193 -14.37 3.61 -8.92
C ASP A 193 -14.68 2.10 -9.05
N SER A 194 -15.37 1.56 -8.02
CA SER A 194 -15.61 0.12 -7.81
C SER A 194 -16.30 -0.58 -8.95
N LEU A 195 -17.16 0.11 -9.71
CA LEU A 195 -17.99 -0.55 -10.72
C LEU A 195 -17.12 -1.16 -11.81
N THR A 196 -15.94 -0.58 -12.03
CA THR A 196 -15.00 -1.00 -13.07
C THR A 196 -13.83 -1.82 -12.55
N HIS A 197 -13.65 -1.95 -11.22
CA HIS A 197 -12.51 -2.65 -10.59
C HIS A 197 -11.17 -2.21 -11.18
N ASN A 198 -11.02 -0.90 -11.44
CA ASN A 198 -9.87 -0.35 -12.12
C ASN A 198 -8.63 -0.40 -11.24
N LEU A 199 -7.73 -1.32 -11.60
CA LEU A 199 -6.42 -1.47 -11.00
C LEU A 199 -5.49 -0.37 -11.54
N VAL A 200 -5.05 0.54 -10.66
CA VAL A 200 -4.01 1.52 -11.00
C VAL A 200 -2.65 0.87 -10.76
N VAL A 201 -2.06 0.36 -11.85
CA VAL A 201 -0.80 -0.41 -11.82
C VAL A 201 0.19 0.14 -12.84
N CYS A 202 1.47 0.07 -12.48
CA CYS A 202 2.58 0.34 -13.36
C CYS A 202 2.72 -0.76 -14.44
N ALA A 203 3.34 -0.42 -15.55
CA ALA A 203 3.64 -1.34 -16.64
C ALA A 203 4.65 -2.41 -16.19
N SER A 204 4.75 -3.47 -16.98
CA SER A 204 5.68 -4.57 -16.69
C SER A 204 7.12 -4.08 -16.60
N GLY A 205 7.82 -4.42 -15.52
CA GLY A 205 9.19 -3.98 -15.25
C GLY A 205 9.30 -2.58 -14.62
N PHE A 206 8.19 -1.98 -14.21
CA PHE A 206 8.16 -0.71 -13.48
C PHE A 206 7.73 -0.93 -12.03
N VAL A 207 8.21 -0.08 -11.13
CA VAL A 207 7.87 -0.07 -9.71
C VAL A 207 7.40 1.32 -9.29
N VAL A 208 6.59 1.37 -8.23
CA VAL A 208 6.16 2.63 -7.65
C VAL A 208 7.30 3.24 -6.84
N THR A 209 7.74 4.44 -7.21
CA THR A 209 8.80 5.20 -6.51
C THR A 209 8.29 6.43 -5.79
N GLY A 210 7.02 6.76 -6.00
CA GLY A 210 6.34 7.87 -5.37
C GLY A 210 4.84 7.78 -5.55
N LEU A 211 4.12 8.49 -4.68
CA LEU A 211 2.68 8.57 -4.65
C LEU A 211 2.31 9.97 -4.14
N ALA A 212 1.37 10.63 -4.80
CA ALA A 212 0.88 11.92 -4.34
C ALA A 212 -0.57 11.87 -3.93
N LYS A 213 -0.84 12.62 -2.87
CA LYS A 213 -2.16 12.89 -2.32
C LYS A 213 -2.54 14.32 -2.70
N LYS A 214 -3.72 14.52 -3.30
CA LYS A 214 -4.22 15.83 -3.73
C LYS A 214 -5.68 16.00 -3.32
N PHE A 215 -6.09 17.26 -3.21
CA PHE A 215 -7.50 17.61 -3.04
C PHE A 215 -8.28 17.35 -4.32
N GLY A 216 -9.44 16.72 -4.19
CA GLY A 216 -10.38 16.56 -5.30
C GLY A 216 -10.90 17.93 -5.78
N PRO A 217 -11.15 18.11 -7.09
CA PRO A 217 -11.65 19.39 -7.62
C PRO A 217 -13.12 19.64 -7.29
N ILE A 218 -13.93 18.58 -7.12
CA ILE A 218 -15.40 18.64 -7.13
C ILE A 218 -16.00 18.87 -5.73
N VAL A 219 -15.41 18.30 -4.68
CA VAL A 219 -16.01 18.35 -3.34
C VAL A 219 -15.35 19.45 -2.51
N ARG A 220 -15.91 20.66 -2.61
CA ARG A 220 -15.64 21.78 -1.70
C ARG A 220 -16.89 22.08 -0.90
N VAL A 221 -16.81 21.97 0.42
CA VAL A 221 -17.89 22.41 1.32
C VAL A 221 -17.45 23.72 1.95
N ASN A 222 -18.17 24.81 1.65
CA ASN A 222 -17.83 26.17 2.13
C ASN A 222 -16.39 26.57 1.79
N ASP A 223 -15.98 26.36 0.53
CA ASP A 223 -14.63 26.64 -0.01
C ASP A 223 -13.46 25.86 0.61
N ASN A 224 -13.72 25.01 1.61
CA ASN A 224 -12.71 24.12 2.17
C ASN A 224 -12.68 22.80 1.39
N PRO A 225 -11.49 22.34 0.96
CA PRO A 225 -11.38 21.03 0.36
C PRO A 225 -11.60 19.98 1.45
N THR A 226 -12.64 19.18 1.31
CA THR A 226 -13.04 18.23 2.34
C THR A 226 -12.42 16.85 2.13
N GLU A 227 -11.98 16.54 0.91
CA GLU A 227 -11.60 15.19 0.54
C GLU A 227 -10.23 15.14 -0.14
N TRP A 228 -9.43 14.18 0.33
CA TRP A 228 -8.14 13.88 -0.26
C TRP A 228 -8.16 12.53 -0.92
N HIS A 229 -7.55 12.49 -2.10
CA HIS A 229 -7.46 11.30 -2.93
C HIS A 229 -6.00 11.06 -3.31
N ILE A 230 -5.63 9.82 -3.59
CA ILE A 230 -4.42 9.54 -4.37
C ILE A 230 -4.67 10.09 -5.77
N ASP A 231 -3.80 10.95 -6.26
CA ASP A 231 -3.92 11.58 -7.58
C ASP A 231 -3.16 10.78 -8.64
N TRP A 232 -1.95 10.32 -8.28
CA TRP A 232 -1.10 9.55 -9.17
C TRP A 232 -0.08 8.68 -8.43
N LEU A 233 0.43 7.69 -9.16
CA LEU A 233 1.62 6.92 -8.83
C LEU A 233 2.76 7.31 -9.76
N GLN A 234 3.97 7.49 -9.22
CA GLN A 234 5.17 7.60 -10.04
C GLN A 234 5.70 6.19 -10.30
N CYS A 235 5.65 5.77 -11.55
CA CYS A 235 6.12 4.48 -12.02
C CYS A 235 7.48 4.66 -12.69
N CYS A 236 8.51 4.00 -12.20
CA CYS A 236 9.85 4.05 -12.79
C CYS A 236 10.34 2.66 -13.16
N ARG A 237 11.04 2.56 -14.29
CA ARG A 237 11.56 1.29 -14.80
C ARG A 237 12.67 0.77 -13.88
N VAL A 238 12.65 -0.52 -13.60
CA VAL A 238 13.75 -1.22 -12.93
C VAL A 238 14.71 -1.74 -13.99
N GLY A 239 15.97 -1.35 -13.89
CA GLY A 239 17.07 -1.85 -14.69
C GLY A 239 17.95 -2.84 -13.93
N TYR A 240 18.65 -3.70 -14.67
CA TYR A 240 19.66 -4.62 -14.13
C TYR A 240 20.98 -4.45 -14.88
N SER A 241 22.05 -4.11 -14.16
CA SER A 241 23.39 -3.89 -14.71
C SER A 241 24.39 -5.00 -14.38
N GLY A 242 23.97 -6.04 -13.63
CA GLY A 242 24.78 -7.24 -13.40
C GLY A 242 26.12 -7.01 -12.69
N GLN A 243 26.21 -6.01 -11.79
CA GLN A 243 27.39 -5.59 -10.99
C GLN A 243 28.20 -4.40 -11.53
N ARG A 244 27.88 -3.81 -12.68
CA ARG A 244 28.47 -2.49 -12.98
C ARG A 244 27.89 -1.48 -12.01
N THR A 245 28.71 -1.04 -11.06
CA THR A 245 28.49 0.17 -10.25
C THR A 245 28.42 1.34 -11.22
N ILE A 246 27.24 1.59 -11.76
CA ILE A 246 26.98 2.80 -12.53
C ILE A 246 27.03 3.93 -11.49
N ASP A 247 27.91 4.90 -11.68
CA ASP A 247 28.00 6.06 -10.80
C ASP A 247 26.61 6.71 -10.65
N PRO A 248 26.05 6.84 -9.43
CA PRO A 248 24.76 7.48 -9.22
C PRO A 248 24.70 8.90 -9.80
N ALA A 249 25.82 9.62 -9.87
CA ALA A 249 25.87 10.96 -10.48
C ALA A 249 25.58 10.94 -11.99
N ARG A 250 25.86 9.82 -12.68
CA ARG A 250 25.59 9.65 -14.11
C ARG A 250 24.14 9.26 -14.40
N ARG A 251 23.38 8.83 -13.38
CA ARG A 251 21.96 8.41 -13.49
C ARG A 251 20.98 9.50 -13.14
N LEU A 252 21.42 10.53 -12.42
CA LEU A 252 20.61 11.72 -12.24
C LEU A 252 20.39 12.34 -13.63
N PRO A 253 19.15 12.71 -14.00
CA PRO A 253 18.93 13.44 -15.24
C PRO A 253 19.89 14.64 -15.26
N SER A 254 20.66 14.81 -16.35
CA SER A 254 21.83 15.72 -16.40
C SER A 254 21.50 17.21 -16.29
N ASN A 255 20.27 17.52 -15.90
CA ASN A 255 19.76 18.80 -15.49
C ASN A 255 18.51 18.47 -14.69
N THR A 256 18.62 18.28 -13.39
CA THR A 256 17.45 18.29 -12.50
C THR A 256 16.92 19.72 -12.46
N THR A 257 16.32 20.18 -13.56
CA THR A 257 15.05 20.88 -13.41
C THR A 257 14.24 19.92 -12.56
N LEU A 258 13.95 20.33 -11.32
CA LEU A 258 12.97 19.64 -10.49
C LEU A 258 11.82 19.20 -11.40
N PRO A 259 11.22 18.01 -11.20
CA PRO A 259 10.01 17.66 -11.94
C PRO A 259 9.14 18.92 -11.94
N PRO A 260 8.67 19.38 -13.12
CA PRO A 260 7.97 20.66 -13.23
C PRO A 260 7.03 20.72 -12.05
N LYS A 261 7.13 21.79 -11.23
CA LYS A 261 6.30 21.98 -10.03
C LYS A 261 4.93 21.40 -10.38
N PRO A 262 4.44 20.38 -9.65
CA PRO A 262 3.20 19.71 -10.03
C PRO A 262 2.20 20.81 -10.34
N PHE A 263 1.71 20.81 -11.58
CA PHE A 263 0.99 21.93 -12.18
C PHE A 263 0.16 22.64 -11.11
N SER A 264 0.68 23.77 -10.61
CA SER A 264 -0.02 24.57 -9.62
C SER A 264 -1.05 25.33 -10.41
N PHE A 265 -2.17 24.68 -10.71
CA PHE A 265 -3.36 25.39 -11.12
C PHE A 265 -3.86 26.13 -9.89
N GLY A 266 -3.50 27.42 -9.82
CA GLY A 266 -4.17 28.39 -8.96
C GLY A 266 -5.59 28.63 -9.44
#